data_AF-A0A1I6R5X4-F1
#
_entry.id   AF-A0A1I6R5X4-F1
#
_cell.length_a   1.000
_cell.length_b   1.000
_cell.length_c   1.000
_cell.angle_alpha   90.00
_cell.angle_beta   90.00
_cell.angle_gamma   90.00
#
_symmetry.space_group_name_H-M   'P 1'
#
loop_
_entity.id
_entity.type
_entity.pdbx_description
1 polymer ?
#
loop_
_entity_poly.entity_id
_entity_poly.type
_entity_poly.pdbx_seq_one_letter_code
_entity_poly.pdbx_strand_id
1 'polypeptide(L)'
;MVLKGFQSLSGKQVYTLLLNVDWVPNMPNQLPETVELALHLVVSVPIGIFYVTMTKGMTPQRRWMVGLLFGLLTAVTWFPLTALSDRVPATTDLAALLLWLLGHICYGLGLALICSLQSRRRIGHNNMLKR
;
A
#
# COMPACT_ATOMS: atom_id res chain seq x y z
N MET A 1 8.26 3.42 -0.19
CA MET A 1 9.61 3.25 0.40
C MET A 1 10.03 1.78 0.52
N VAL A 2 9.23 0.89 1.11
CA VAL A 2 9.59 -0.56 1.24
C VAL A 2 9.95 -1.20 -0.10
N LEU A 3 9.07 -1.08 -1.11
CA LEU A 3 9.34 -1.65 -2.44
C LEU A 3 10.54 -1.01 -3.15
N LYS A 4 10.87 0.26 -2.86
CA LYS A 4 12.08 0.92 -3.39
C LYS A 4 13.35 0.23 -2.86
N GLY A 5 13.36 -0.11 -1.57
CA GLY A 5 14.42 -0.92 -0.97
C GLY A 5 14.51 -2.32 -1.57
N PHE A 6 13.38 -3.00 -1.73
CA PHE A 6 13.35 -4.34 -2.36
C PHE A 6 13.87 -4.31 -3.80
N GLN A 7 13.49 -3.29 -4.59
CA GLN A 7 14.02 -3.09 -5.93
C GLN A 7 15.53 -2.86 -5.92
N SER A 8 16.04 -2.00 -5.03
CA SER A 8 17.47 -1.75 -4.92
C SER A 8 18.28 -2.99 -4.56
N LEU A 9 17.72 -3.91 -3.76
CA LEU A 9 18.40 -5.13 -3.31
C LEU A 9 18.29 -6.29 -4.32
N SER A 10 17.13 -6.43 -4.97
CA SER A 10 16.85 -7.57 -5.86
C SER A 10 17.05 -7.29 -7.34
N GLY A 11 17.15 -6.01 -7.74
CA GLY A 11 17.13 -5.58 -9.13
C GLY A 11 15.76 -5.69 -9.82
N LYS A 12 14.75 -6.25 -9.14
CA LYS A 12 13.40 -6.41 -9.69
C LYS A 12 12.65 -5.08 -9.68
N GLN A 13 12.02 -4.73 -10.79
CA GLN A 13 11.35 -3.45 -11.01
C GLN A 13 10.01 -3.29 -10.24
N VAL A 14 9.92 -3.76 -9.00
CA VAL A 14 8.69 -3.77 -8.18
C VAL A 14 8.28 -2.39 -7.67
N TYR A 15 9.23 -1.47 -7.51
CA TYR A 15 8.93 -0.08 -7.20
C TYR A 15 8.49 0.69 -8.44
N THR A 16 9.14 0.42 -9.57
CA THR A 16 8.68 0.92 -10.88
C THR A 16 7.25 0.45 -11.15
N LEU A 17 6.92 -0.82 -10.90
CA LEU A 17 5.57 -1.37 -10.98
C LEU A 17 4.57 -0.63 -10.07
N LEU A 18 4.96 -0.31 -8.82
CA LEU A 18 4.09 0.40 -7.88
C LEU A 18 3.66 1.77 -8.39
N LEU A 19 4.59 2.46 -9.04
CA LEU A 19 4.43 3.83 -9.53
C LEU A 19 3.88 3.89 -10.97
N ASN A 20 3.83 2.75 -11.66
CA ASN A 20 3.61 2.72 -13.08
C ASN A 20 2.22 3.25 -13.49
N VAL A 21 2.23 4.17 -14.45
CA VAL A 21 1.03 4.83 -15.02
C VAL A 21 1.00 4.78 -16.55
N ASP A 22 1.92 4.05 -17.18
CA ASP A 22 2.03 3.98 -18.65
C ASP A 22 0.81 3.34 -19.34
N TRP A 23 0.02 2.57 -18.60
CA TRP A 23 -1.23 1.98 -19.06
C TRP A 23 -2.41 2.98 -19.13
N VAL A 24 -2.25 4.19 -18.59
CA VAL A 24 -3.29 5.22 -18.57
C VAL A 24 -3.32 5.94 -19.92
N PRO A 25 -4.44 5.91 -20.67
CA PRO A 25 -4.55 6.63 -21.93
C PRO A 25 -4.31 8.13 -21.76
N ASN A 26 -3.59 8.74 -22.72
CA ASN A 26 -3.24 10.17 -22.73
C ASN A 26 -2.25 10.62 -21.63
N MET A 27 -1.63 9.69 -20.89
CA MET A 27 -0.55 9.99 -19.96
C MET A 27 0.81 9.71 -20.62
N PRO A 28 1.86 10.51 -20.35
CA PRO A 28 3.20 10.18 -20.81
C PRO A 28 3.67 8.82 -20.27
N ASN A 29 4.38 8.05 -21.10
CA ASN A 29 4.89 6.74 -20.73
C ASN A 29 5.85 6.77 -19.53
N GLN A 30 6.49 7.92 -19.26
CA GLN A 30 7.35 8.14 -18.10
C GLN A 30 7.14 9.54 -17.58
N LEU A 31 6.94 9.66 -16.27
CA LEU A 31 6.88 10.93 -15.56
C LEU A 31 8.03 11.00 -14.55
N PRO A 32 8.38 12.20 -14.04
CA PRO A 32 9.32 12.31 -12.94
C PRO A 32 8.86 11.45 -11.75
N GLU A 33 9.79 10.76 -11.07
CA GLU A 33 9.49 9.84 -9.97
C GLU A 33 8.57 10.47 -8.91
N THR A 34 8.80 11.73 -8.56
CA THR A 34 7.99 12.47 -7.59
C THR A 34 6.53 12.61 -8.03
N VAL A 35 6.28 12.76 -9.33
CA VAL A 35 4.94 12.86 -9.91
C VAL A 35 4.26 11.50 -9.91
N GLU A 36 4.94 10.43 -10.34
CA GLU A 36 4.38 9.07 -10.29
C GLU A 36 4.06 8.65 -8.83
N LEU A 37 4.93 9.00 -7.88
CA LEU A 37 4.68 8.79 -6.45
C LEU A 37 3.48 9.59 -5.96
N ALA A 38 3.33 10.85 -6.37
CA ALA A 38 2.18 11.67 -5.99
C ALA A 38 0.87 11.05 -6.51
N LEU A 39 0.84 10.58 -7.75
CA LEU A 39 -0.31 9.88 -8.33
C LEU A 39 -0.64 8.60 -7.54
N HIS A 40 0.37 7.83 -7.15
CA HIS A 40 0.16 6.65 -6.30
C HIS A 40 -0.42 7.02 -4.91
N LEU A 41 0.03 8.13 -4.33
CA LEU A 41 -0.49 8.63 -3.05
C LEU A 41 -1.96 9.08 -3.15
N VAL A 42 -2.37 9.65 -4.28
CA VAL A 42 -3.78 10.03 -4.53
C VAL A 42 -4.72 8.82 -4.45
N VAL A 43 -4.27 7.62 -4.80
CA VAL A 43 -5.06 6.39 -4.68
C VAL A 43 -4.95 5.77 -3.28
N SER A 44 -3.72 5.67 -2.75
CA SER A 44 -3.47 4.96 -1.48
C SER A 44 -3.95 5.71 -0.24
N VAL A 45 -3.86 7.05 -0.20
CA VAL A 45 -4.29 7.84 0.96
C VAL A 45 -5.80 7.71 1.23
N PRO A 46 -6.70 7.87 0.24
CA PRO A 46 -8.13 7.61 0.43
C PRO A 46 -8.44 6.22 0.96
N ILE A 47 -7.74 5.19 0.47
CA ILE A 47 -7.88 3.81 0.99
C ILE A 47 -7.51 3.76 2.47
N GLY A 48 -6.42 4.41 2.88
CA GLY A 48 -6.02 4.51 4.28
C GLY A 48 -7.04 5.24 5.16
N ILE A 49 -7.59 6.37 4.68
CA ILE A 49 -8.64 7.13 5.38
C ILE A 49 -9.91 6.28 5.52
N PHE A 50 -10.33 5.61 4.44
CA PHE A 50 -11.48 4.71 4.45
C PHE A 50 -11.27 3.56 5.44
N TYR A 51 -10.10 2.94 5.43
CA TYR A 51 -9.75 1.90 6.41
C TYR A 51 -9.85 2.41 7.85
N VAL A 52 -9.24 3.56 8.17
CA VAL A 52 -9.25 4.11 9.54
C VAL A 52 -10.68 4.44 9.98
N THR A 53 -11.50 5.02 9.11
CA THR A 53 -12.88 5.39 9.42
C THR A 53 -13.76 4.16 9.62
N MET A 54 -13.66 3.17 8.74
CA MET A 54 -14.42 1.91 8.80
C MET A 54 -14.05 1.07 10.03
N THR A 55 -12.79 1.07 10.44
CA THR A 55 -12.30 0.22 11.55
C THR A 55 -12.46 0.85 12.94
N LYS A 56 -13.05 2.06 13.03
CA LYS A 56 -13.40 2.70 14.30
C LYS A 56 -14.27 1.76 15.14
N GLY A 57 -13.90 1.57 16.41
CA GLY A 57 -14.64 0.72 17.33
C GLY A 57 -14.43 -0.80 17.17
N MET A 58 -13.75 -1.26 16.12
CA MET A 58 -13.38 -2.68 16.00
C MET A 58 -12.34 -3.08 17.07
N THR A 59 -12.32 -4.36 17.45
CA THR A 59 -11.28 -4.92 18.31
C THR A 59 -9.91 -4.86 17.62
N PRO A 60 -8.79 -4.78 18.36
CA PRO A 60 -7.46 -4.75 17.76
C PRO A 60 -7.22 -5.89 16.75
N GLN A 61 -7.55 -7.14 17.13
CA GLN A 61 -7.41 -8.32 16.27
C GLN A 61 -8.14 -8.15 14.94
N ARG A 62 -9.39 -7.66 14.97
CA ARG A 62 -10.18 -7.43 13.75
C ARG A 62 -9.56 -6.34 12.87
N ARG A 63 -8.96 -5.30 13.45
CA ARG A 63 -8.25 -4.26 12.68
C ARG A 63 -7.07 -4.84 11.92
N TRP A 64 -6.24 -5.64 12.58
CA TRP A 64 -5.09 -6.31 11.93
C TRP A 64 -5.53 -7.21 10.78
N MET A 65 -6.55 -8.05 11.00
CA MET A 65 -7.10 -8.93 9.96
C MET A 65 -7.65 -8.13 8.76
N VAL A 66 -8.43 -7.09 9.01
CA VAL A 66 -8.97 -6.23 7.93
C VAL A 66 -7.84 -5.47 7.23
N GLY A 67 -6.79 -5.05 7.94
CA GLY A 67 -5.63 -4.38 7.36
C GLY A 67 -4.88 -5.28 6.40
N LEU A 68 -4.63 -6.54 6.80
CA LEU A 68 -4.05 -7.56 5.94
C LEU A 68 -4.92 -7.83 4.70
N LEU A 69 -6.24 -7.93 4.88
CA LEU A 69 -7.17 -8.12 3.76
C LEU A 69 -7.09 -6.95 2.76
N PHE A 70 -7.03 -5.71 3.24
CA PHE A 70 -6.85 -4.54 2.38
C PHE A 70 -5.54 -4.57 1.62
N GLY A 71 -4.44 -4.90 2.30
CA GLY A 71 -3.14 -5.08 1.66
C GLY A 71 -3.21 -6.11 0.53
N LEU A 72 -3.71 -7.31 0.82
CA LEU A 72 -3.84 -8.38 -0.17
C LEU A 72 -4.79 -8.01 -1.31
N LEU A 73 -5.91 -7.34 -1.02
CA LEU A 73 -6.85 -6.87 -2.04
C LEU A 73 -6.17 -5.89 -3.00
N THR A 74 -5.40 -4.94 -2.48
CA THR A 74 -4.63 -4.00 -3.32
C THR A 74 -3.53 -4.70 -4.11
N ALA A 75 -3.00 -5.84 -3.65
CA ALA A 75 -1.99 -6.61 -4.35
C ALA A 75 -2.51 -7.31 -5.63
N VAL A 76 -3.83 -7.48 -5.77
CA VAL A 76 -4.47 -8.04 -6.99
C VAL A 76 -4.13 -7.23 -8.24
N THR A 77 -3.74 -5.97 -8.07
CA THR A 77 -3.26 -5.11 -9.16
C THR A 77 -1.99 -5.63 -9.86
N TRP A 78 -1.30 -6.64 -9.31
CA TRP A 78 -0.17 -7.32 -9.97
C TRP A 78 -0.48 -7.70 -11.43
N PHE A 79 -1.55 -8.46 -11.64
CA PHE A 79 -1.86 -9.01 -12.96
C PHE A 79 -2.14 -7.91 -14.00
N PRO A 80 -3.08 -6.97 -13.77
CA PRO A 80 -3.33 -5.92 -14.76
C PRO A 80 -2.12 -5.02 -14.98
N LEU A 81 -1.37 -4.66 -13.93
CA LEU A 81 -0.25 -3.73 -14.07
C LEU A 81 0.96 -4.35 -14.79
N THR A 82 1.22 -5.66 -14.60
CA THR A 82 2.31 -6.36 -15.30
C THR A 82 1.95 -6.80 -16.71
N ALA A 83 0.67 -7.07 -16.98
CA ALA A 83 0.22 -7.46 -18.33
C ALA A 83 0.13 -6.28 -19.30
N LEU A 84 0.02 -5.05 -18.79
CA LEU A 84 -0.19 -3.83 -19.59
C LEU A 84 1.08 -2.99 -19.78
N SER A 85 2.23 -3.42 -19.27
CA SER A 85 3.47 -2.63 -19.30
C SER A 85 4.70 -3.49 -19.55
N ASP A 86 5.58 -3.01 -20.43
CA ASP A 86 6.88 -3.62 -20.69
C ASP A 86 7.99 -3.11 -19.76
N ARG A 87 7.71 -2.10 -18.92
CA ARG A 87 8.70 -1.46 -18.01
C ARG A 87 8.86 -2.17 -16.67
N VAL A 88 7.98 -3.13 -16.40
CA VAL A 88 7.81 -3.75 -15.09
C VAL A 88 8.23 -5.22 -15.14
N PRO A 89 8.32 -5.93 -14.00
CA PRO A 89 8.66 -7.36 -14.03
C PRO A 89 7.66 -8.15 -14.87
N ALA A 90 8.13 -9.21 -15.52
CA ALA A 90 7.25 -10.13 -16.23
C ALA A 90 6.17 -10.66 -15.29
N THR A 91 4.94 -10.85 -15.79
CA THR A 91 3.81 -11.37 -14.99
C THR A 91 4.11 -12.73 -14.34
N THR A 92 5.01 -13.52 -14.96
CA THR A 92 5.47 -14.84 -14.48
C THR A 92 6.66 -14.78 -13.50
N ASP A 93 7.19 -13.59 -13.20
CA ASP A 93 8.31 -13.42 -12.27
C ASP A 93 7.85 -13.61 -10.82
N LEU A 94 7.98 -14.86 -10.34
CA LEU A 94 7.56 -15.24 -9.01
C LEU A 94 8.30 -14.46 -7.90
N ALA A 95 9.58 -14.17 -8.08
CA ALA A 95 10.35 -13.43 -7.09
C ALA A 95 9.82 -11.99 -6.95
N ALA A 96 9.54 -11.33 -8.07
CA ALA A 96 8.94 -10.00 -8.07
C ALA A 96 7.51 -10.00 -7.48
N LEU A 97 6.70 -11.04 -7.77
CA LEU A 97 5.38 -11.21 -7.17
C LEU A 97 5.46 -11.36 -5.64
N LEU A 98 6.41 -12.14 -5.12
CA LEU A 98 6.58 -12.30 -3.67
C LEU A 98 6.99 -10.98 -3.01
N LEU A 99 7.91 -10.22 -3.62
CA LEU A 99 8.28 -8.89 -3.14
C LEU A 99 7.10 -7.91 -3.16
N TRP A 100 6.27 -7.98 -4.22
CA TRP A 100 5.05 -7.20 -4.35
C TRP A 100 4.05 -7.50 -3.22
N LEU A 101 3.79 -8.78 -2.95
CA LEU A 101 2.92 -9.23 -1.87
C LEU A 101 3.45 -8.77 -0.50
N LEU A 102 4.75 -8.89 -0.26
CA LEU A 102 5.38 -8.43 0.99
C LEU A 102 5.19 -6.92 1.18
N GLY A 103 5.38 -6.12 0.12
CA GLY A 103 5.13 -4.68 0.19
C GLY A 103 3.68 -4.35 0.59
N HIS A 104 2.72 -5.09 0.04
CA HIS A 104 1.30 -4.91 0.33
C HIS A 104 0.89 -5.39 1.72
N ILE A 105 1.48 -6.49 2.20
CA ILE A 105 1.34 -6.94 3.59
C ILE A 105 1.87 -5.86 4.53
N CYS A 106 3.06 -5.31 4.27
CA CYS A 106 3.62 -4.21 5.06
C CYS A 106 2.69 -2.98 5.08
N TYR A 107 2.08 -2.63 3.95
CA TYR A 107 1.10 -1.56 3.86
C TYR A 107 -0.12 -1.82 4.76
N GLY A 108 -0.74 -3.00 4.65
CA GLY A 108 -1.89 -3.38 5.46
C GLY A 108 -1.60 -3.42 6.96
N LEU A 109 -0.43 -3.94 7.35
CA LEU A 109 0.06 -3.93 8.74
C LEU A 109 0.29 -2.50 9.23
N GLY A 110 0.83 -1.62 8.38
CA GLY A 110 1.02 -0.20 8.67
C GLY A 110 -0.29 0.51 8.98
N LEU A 111 -1.35 0.26 8.19
CA LEU A 111 -2.68 0.80 8.45
C LEU A 111 -3.23 0.35 9.81
N ALA A 112 -3.12 -0.95 10.12
CA ALA A 112 -3.58 -1.51 11.38
C ALA A 112 -2.82 -0.95 12.58
N LEU A 113 -1.50 -0.77 12.44
CA LEU A 113 -0.65 -0.15 13.45
C LEU A 113 -1.06 1.29 13.73
N ILE A 114 -1.21 2.12 12.69
CA ILE A 114 -1.61 3.53 12.82
C ILE A 114 -2.96 3.64 13.55
N CYS A 115 -3.95 2.86 13.12
CA CYS A 115 -5.28 2.87 13.75
C CYS A 115 -5.21 2.41 15.22
N SER A 116 -4.38 1.40 15.52
CA SER A 116 -4.18 0.92 16.89
C SER A 116 -3.53 1.98 17.80
N LEU A 117 -2.53 2.70 17.29
CA LEU A 117 -1.86 3.79 18.03
C LEU A 117 -2.80 4.97 18.29
N GLN A 118 -3.59 5.38 17.30
CA GLN A 118 -4.59 6.45 17.47
C GLN A 118 -5.64 6.09 18.52
N SER A 119 -6.12 4.85 18.52
CA SER A 119 -7.08 4.35 19.50
C SER A 119 -6.53 4.38 20.93
N ARG A 120 -5.26 4.03 21.13
CA ARG A 120 -4.60 4.09 22.45
C ARG A 120 -4.49 5.54 22.95
N ARG A 121 -4.09 6.48 22.08
CA ARG A 121 -4.02 7.92 22.42
C ARG A 121 -5.39 8.48 22.84
N ARG A 122 -6.46 8.13 22.13
CA ARG A 122 -7.81 8.59 22.44
C ARG A 122 -8.32 8.10 23.80
N ILE A 123 -8.05 6.84 24.15
CA ILE A 123 -8.45 6.27 25.45
C ILE A 123 -7.67 6.97 26.59
N GLY A 124 -6.36 7.17 26.42
CA GLY A 124 -5.53 7.88 27.40
C GLY A 124 -6.02 9.30 27.67
N HIS A 125 -6.34 10.05 26.60
CA HIS A 125 -6.88 11.42 26.72
C HIS A 125 -8.23 11.47 27.45
N ASN A 126 -9.18 10.57 27.12
CA ASN A 126 -10.48 10.51 27.79
C ASN A 126 -10.37 10.21 29.30
N ASN A 127 -9.38 9.43 29.72
CA ASN A 127 -9.16 9.12 31.13
C ASN A 127 -8.56 10.30 31.92
N MET A 128 -7.85 11.21 31.26
CA MET A 128 -7.33 12.43 31.89
C MET A 128 -8.43 13.46 32.17
N LEU A 129 -9.41 13.61 31.27
CA LEU A 129 -10.53 14.55 31.43
C LEU A 129 -11.55 14.13 32.51
N LYS A 130 -11.51 12.87 32.95
CA LYS A 130 -12.42 12.32 33.97
C LYS A 130 -11.85 12.36 35.40
N ARG A 131 -10.62 12.82 35.58
CA ARG A 131 -9.98 13.01 36.89
C ARG A 131 -9.99 14.48 37.26
#